data_AF-A0A7G3AKW9-F1
#
_entry.id   AF-A0A7G3AKW9-F1
#
_cell.length_a   1.000
_cell.length_b   1.000
_cell.length_c   1.000
_cell.angle_alpha   90.00
_cell.angle_beta   90.00
_cell.angle_gamma   90.00
#
_symmetry.space_group_name_H-M   'P 1'
#
loop_
_entity.id
_entity.type
_entity.pdbx_description
1 polymer ?
#
loop_
_entity_poly.entity_id
_entity_poly.type
_entity_poly.pdbx_seq_one_letter_code
_entity_poly.pdbx_strand_id
1 'polypeptide(L)'
;MKLIKKSWFYIIVLLVLLSLFTEETEARRRVLRGRRTMTRSYKRGLPIPAWAIIVAVALGNLIVGAILYAVMYRCILSKHASSQNSYTPAMTIDEP
;
A
#
# COMPACT_ATOMS: atom_id res chain seq x y z
N MET A 1 23.97 10.15 16.00
CA MET A 1 23.03 9.72 14.92
C MET A 1 22.00 8.66 15.34
N LYS A 2 22.36 7.58 16.07
CA LYS A 2 21.39 6.53 16.47
C LYS A 2 20.27 7.03 17.39
N LEU A 3 20.59 7.91 18.35
CA LEU A 3 19.61 8.47 19.30
C LEU A 3 18.55 9.36 18.61
N ILE A 4 18.98 10.19 17.66
CA ILE A 4 18.08 11.04 16.85
C ILE A 4 17.10 10.19 16.04
N LYS A 5 17.57 9.10 15.42
CA LYS A 5 16.69 8.16 14.70
C LYS A 5 15.66 7.49 15.61
N LYS A 6 16.05 7.13 16.84
CA LYS A 6 15.16 6.51 17.83
C LYS A 6 14.11 7.52 18.34
N SER A 7 14.52 8.75 18.62
CA SER A 7 13.60 9.82 19.05
C SER A 7 12.58 10.16 17.97
N TRP A 8 13.00 10.19 16.71
CA TRP A 8 12.12 10.51 15.60
C TRP A 8 11.06 9.44 15.37
N PHE A 9 11.43 8.16 15.54
CA PHE A 9 10.48 7.06 15.52
C PHE A 9 9.35 7.25 16.54
N TYR A 10 9.68 7.56 17.80
CA TYR A 10 8.65 7.78 18.83
C TYR A 10 7.76 8.99 18.54
N ILE A 11 8.33 10.08 17.99
CA ILE A 11 7.55 11.27 17.58
C ILE A 11 6.56 10.93 16.46
N ILE A 12 7.00 10.15 15.47
CA ILE A 12 6.13 9.71 14.38
C ILE A 12 5.01 8.80 14.90
N VAL A 13 5.31 7.85 15.78
CA VAL A 13 4.28 7.00 16.41
C VAL A 13 3.28 7.84 17.20
N LEU A 14 3.74 8.84 17.96
CA LEU A 14 2.87 9.77 18.68
C LEU A 14 1.96 10.55 17.72
N LEU A 15 2.51 11.09 16.63
CA LEU A 15 1.74 11.81 15.60
C LEU A 15 0.69 10.93 14.93
N VAL A 16 1.03 9.68 14.64
CA VAL A 16 0.08 8.68 14.10
C VAL A 16 -1.04 8.42 15.11
N LEU A 17 -0.71 8.24 16.39
CA LEU A 17 -1.72 8.07 17.44
C LEU A 17 -2.62 9.29 17.54
N LEU A 18 -2.08 10.51 17.58
CA LEU A 18 -2.86 11.74 17.61
C LEU A 18 -3.78 11.88 16.38
N SER A 19 -3.29 11.52 15.19
CA SER A 19 -4.09 11.51 13.96
C SER A 19 -5.27 10.54 14.00
N LEU A 20 -5.20 9.45 14.78
CA LEU A 20 -6.31 8.52 14.97
C LEU A 20 -7.39 9.07 15.91
N PHE A 21 -7.00 9.92 16.86
CA PHE A 21 -7.91 10.51 17.84
C PHE A 21 -8.52 11.85 17.41
N THR A 22 -7.98 12.47 16.36
CA THR A 22 -8.58 13.66 15.74
C THR A 22 -9.72 13.26 14.82
N GLU A 23 -10.96 13.24 15.35
CA GLU A 23 -12.15 13.04 14.52
C GLU A 23 -12.42 14.29 13.65
N GLU A 24 -12.61 14.08 12.34
CA GLU A 24 -13.15 15.06 11.40
C GLU A 24 -14.62 15.34 11.79
N THR A 25 -14.87 16.33 12.66
CA THR A 25 -16.26 16.72 12.97
C THR A 25 -16.82 17.60 11.86
N GLU A 26 -17.43 16.98 10.84
CA GLU A 26 -18.18 17.72 9.83
C GLU A 26 -19.47 18.29 10.44
N ALA A 27 -19.42 19.55 10.88
CA ALA A 27 -20.61 20.30 11.28
C ALA A 27 -21.35 20.81 10.02
N ARG A 28 -22.06 19.94 9.31
CA ARG A 28 -22.85 20.37 8.13
C ARG A 28 -24.12 21.10 8.58
N ARG A 29 -24.10 22.44 8.57
CA ARG A 29 -25.29 23.27 8.80
C ARG A 29 -26.20 23.21 7.57
N ARG A 30 -27.26 22.39 7.60
CA ARG A 30 -28.32 22.50 6.59
C ARG A 30 -29.16 23.74 6.90
N VAL A 31 -29.10 24.77 6.04
CA VAL A 31 -29.99 25.93 6.11
C VAL A 31 -31.33 25.53 5.50
N LEU A 32 -32.26 25.08 6.33
CA LEU A 32 -33.65 24.86 5.91
C LEU A 32 -34.31 26.22 5.70
N ARG A 33 -34.48 26.64 4.44
CA ARG A 33 -35.33 27.78 4.09
C ARG A 33 -36.77 27.44 4.52
N GLY A 34 -37.33 28.20 5.46
CA GLY A 34 -38.78 28.22 5.74
C GLY A 34 -39.29 27.47 6.97
N ARG A 35 -38.49 26.68 7.71
CA ARG A 35 -38.93 26.10 8.99
C ARG A 35 -37.79 26.08 10.01
N ARG A 36 -37.96 26.82 11.12
CA ARG A 36 -37.06 26.81 12.29
C ARG A 36 -37.04 25.43 12.92
N THR A 37 -36.15 24.55 12.47
CA THR A 37 -35.58 23.49 13.30
C THR A 37 -34.13 23.31 12.86
N MET A 38 -33.22 23.84 13.67
CA MET A 38 -31.78 23.64 13.50
C MET A 38 -31.42 22.24 13.99
N THR A 39 -31.64 21.21 13.18
CA THR A 39 -31.17 19.86 13.51
C THR A 39 -29.67 19.80 13.25
N ARG A 40 -28.85 20.05 14.29
CA ARG A 40 -27.39 19.84 14.23
C ARG A 40 -27.15 18.33 14.28
N SER A 41 -27.14 17.67 13.12
CA SER A 41 -26.73 16.28 13.01
C SER A 41 -25.22 16.24 12.85
N TYR A 42 -24.52 15.79 13.89
CA TYR A 42 -23.11 15.47 13.80
C TYR A 42 -23.00 14.07 13.22
N LYS A 43 -22.55 13.96 11.98
CA LYS A 43 -22.17 12.66 11.43
C LYS A 43 -20.74 12.41 11.88
N ARG A 44 -20.51 11.29 12.57
CA ARG A 44 -19.14 10.80 12.75
C ARG A 44 -18.63 10.29 11.41
N GLY A 45 -17.45 10.74 11.00
CA GLY A 45 -16.75 10.21 9.85
C GLY A 45 -16.32 8.75 10.06
N LEU A 46 -15.66 8.16 9.06
CA LEU A 46 -15.04 6.85 9.26
C LEU A 46 -13.99 6.94 10.38
N PRO A 47 -13.90 5.93 11.26
CA PRO A 47 -12.90 5.91 12.34
C PRO A 47 -11.47 5.71 11.82
N ILE A 48 -11.31 5.39 10.54
CA ILE A 48 -10.02 5.15 9.89
C ILE A 48 -9.60 6.45 9.17
N PRO A 49 -8.41 7.00 9.44
CA PRO A 49 -7.94 8.21 8.78
C PRO A 49 -7.70 7.94 7.29
N ALA A 50 -7.91 8.96 6.46
CA ALA A 50 -7.84 8.82 5.00
C ALA A 50 -6.49 8.27 4.50
N TRP A 51 -5.38 8.67 5.13
CA TRP A 51 -4.04 8.19 4.75
C TRP A 51 -3.88 6.69 4.96
N ALA A 52 -4.50 6.10 5.99
CA ALA A 52 -4.40 4.67 6.27
C ALA A 52 -5.16 3.84 5.22
N ILE A 53 -6.29 4.37 4.73
CA ILE A 53 -7.04 3.75 3.62
C ILE A 53 -6.15 3.70 2.36
N ILE A 54 -5.48 4.81 2.03
CA ILE A 54 -4.60 4.89 0.86
C ILE A 54 -3.44 3.89 0.98
N VAL A 55 -2.81 3.79 2.16
CA VAL A 55 -1.72 2.82 2.41
C VAL A 55 -2.21 1.38 2.28
N ALA A 56 -3.38 1.06 2.83
CA ALA A 56 -3.97 -0.27 2.71
C ALA A 56 -4.27 -0.64 1.24
N VAL A 57 -4.81 0.30 0.47
CA VAL A 57 -5.05 0.12 -0.97
C VAL A 57 -3.74 -0.08 -1.72
N ALA A 58 -2.70 0.70 -1.41
CA ALA A 58 -1.39 0.57 -2.05
C ALA A 58 -0.75 -0.81 -1.77
N LEU A 59 -0.80 -1.27 -0.51
CA LEU A 59 -0.34 -2.61 -0.13
C LEU A 59 -1.13 -3.71 -0.85
N GLY A 60 -2.45 -3.57 -0.94
CA GLY A 60 -3.30 -4.49 -1.68
C GLY A 60 -2.89 -4.61 -3.15
N ASN A 61 -2.65 -3.48 -3.81
CA ASN A 61 -2.19 -3.48 -5.20
C ASN A 61 -0.81 -4.14 -5.37
N LEU A 62 0.11 -3.94 -4.42
CA LEU A 62 1.43 -4.57 -4.45
C LEU A 62 1.31 -6.09 -4.35
N ILE A 63 0.47 -6.59 -3.44
CA ILE A 63 0.20 -8.03 -3.28
C ILE A 63 -0.40 -8.61 -4.55
N VAL A 64 -1.41 -7.94 -5.14
CA VAL A 64 -2.03 -8.39 -6.39
C VAL A 64 -1.01 -8.44 -7.52
N GLY A 65 -0.14 -7.44 -7.65
CA GLY A 65 0.94 -7.43 -8.64
C GLY A 65 1.93 -8.58 -8.44
N ALA A 66 2.32 -8.87 -7.20
CA ALA A 66 3.21 -9.98 -6.88
C ALA A 66 2.60 -11.34 -7.23
N ILE A 67 1.31 -11.55 -6.93
CA ILE A 67 0.58 -12.76 -7.29
C ILE A 67 0.51 -12.91 -8.82
N LEU A 68 0.15 -11.83 -9.53
CA LEU A 68 0.09 -11.83 -10.99
C LEU A 68 1.43 -12.21 -11.62
N TYR A 69 2.53 -11.65 -11.11
CA TYR A 69 3.88 -12.00 -11.54
C TYR A 69 4.19 -13.47 -11.31
N ALA A 70 3.89 -14.01 -10.12
CA ALA A 70 4.16 -15.42 -9.80
C ALA A 70 3.40 -16.38 -10.74
N VAL A 71 2.13 -16.08 -11.03
CA VAL A 71 1.33 -16.84 -12.00
C VAL A 71 1.96 -16.79 -13.39
N MET A 72 2.35 -15.61 -13.85
CA MET A 72 2.96 -15.43 -15.17
C MET A 72 4.33 -16.13 -15.28
N TYR A 73 5.14 -16.04 -14.22
CA TYR A 73 6.41 -16.74 -14.11
C TYR A 73 6.22 -18.26 -14.21
N ARG A 74 5.22 -18.80 -13.50
CA ARG A 74 4.92 -20.23 -13.51
C ARG A 74 4.39 -20.70 -14.87
N CYS A 75 3.49 -19.96 -15.50
CA CYS A 75 2.85 -20.38 -16.76
C CYS A 75 3.75 -20.24 -17.99
N ILE A 76 4.53 -19.16 -18.08
CA ILE A 76 5.23 -18.76 -19.32
C ILE A 76 6.74 -18.96 -19.18
N LEU A 77 7.36 -18.31 -18.18
CA LEU A 77 8.83 -18.27 -18.06
C LEU A 77 9.42 -19.62 -17.64
N SER A 78 8.75 -20.35 -16.74
CA SER A 78 9.28 -21.63 -16.24
C SER A 78 9.43 -22.69 -17.35
N LYS A 79 8.64 -22.60 -18.43
CA LYS A 79 8.72 -23.52 -19.58
C LYS A 79 9.91 -23.22 -20.50
N HIS A 80 10.30 -21.96 -20.63
CA HIS A 80 11.36 -21.51 -21.54
C HIS A 80 12.74 -21.49 -20.89
N ALA A 81 12.82 -21.37 -19.56
CA ALA A 81 14.09 -21.43 -18.83
C ALA A 81 14.80 -22.79 -18.97
N SER A 82 14.03 -23.89 -19.10
CA SER A 82 14.56 -25.23 -19.35
C SER A 82 15.02 -25.46 -20.80
N SER A 83 14.61 -24.63 -21.76
CA SER A 83 14.99 -24.76 -23.17
C SER A 83 16.04 -23.73 -23.64
N GLN A 84 16.43 -22.80 -22.77
CA GLN A 84 17.48 -21.81 -23.09
C GLN A 84 18.86 -22.43 -22.94
N ASN A 85 19.34 -22.98 -24.05
CA ASN A 85 20.74 -23.05 -24.49
C ASN A 85 21.80 -23.15 -23.37
N SER A 86 21.98 -24.35 -22.84
CA SER A 86 23.30 -24.75 -22.36
C SER A 86 24.26 -24.65 -23.56
N TYR A 87 25.10 -23.61 -23.55
CA TYR A 87 26.24 -23.50 -24.47
C TYR A 87 27.06 -24.79 -24.32
N THR A 88 26.90 -25.70 -25.28
CA THR A 88 27.75 -26.87 -25.41
C THR A 88 28.93 -26.41 -26.26
N PRO A 89 30.12 -26.20 -25.68
CA PRO A 89 31.28 -25.87 -26.50
C PRO A 89 31.47 -27.01 -27.51
N ALA A 90 31.65 -26.67 -28.78
CA ALA A 90 31.94 -27.64 -29.82
C ALA A 90 33.25 -28.37 -29.46
N MET A 91 33.26 -29.70 -29.53
CA MET A 91 34.46 -30.49 -29.30
C MET A 91 35.54 -30.04 -30.28
N THR A 92 36.58 -29.36 -29.78
CA THR A 92 37.80 -29.11 -30.53
C THR A 92 38.62 -30.38 -30.51
N ILE A 93 38.86 -30.93 -31.69
CA ILE A 93 39.79 -32.04 -31.88
C ILE A 93 41.18 -31.44 -31.70
N ASP A 94 41.86 -31.75 -30.60
CA ASP A 94 43.26 -31.40 -30.44
C ASP A 94 44.06 -32.24 -31.45
N GLU A 95 44.52 -31.59 -32.53
CA GLU A 95 45.42 -32.19 -33.51
C GLU A 95 46.81 -32.42 -32.89
N PRO A 96 47.50 -33.52 -33.27
CA PRO A 96 48.70 -34.04 -32.60
C PRO A 96 49.97 -33.19 -32.78
#